data_AF-A0A943JLD1-F1
#
_entry.id   AF-A0A943JLD1-F1
#
_cell.length_a   1.000
_cell.length_b   1.000
_cell.length_c   1.000
_cell.angle_alpha   90.00
_cell.angle_beta   90.00
_cell.angle_gamma   90.00
#
_symmetry.space_group_name_H-M   'P 1'
#
loop_
_entity.id
_entity.type
_entity.pdbx_description
1 polymer ?
#
loop_
_entity_poly.entity_id
_entity_poly.type
_entity_poly.pdbx_seq_one_letter_code
_entity_poly.pdbx_strand_id
1 'polypeptide(L)'
;MQIKDIRTPEDILAFMVENIKYGWLDYNGQEHIGEMKNVRKLYKTASIEEVLKHKIGTCVEQVYLIHYLLESLNIQNKMYCTRIYESDDFDDLEAEEHMHCFILYYKDDKVYHLEHPNYLKVGIYEYESEEQALKEINDYFIALSGGIARPVTQFYKVDANLSFKEFNNYINSLNQIKIK
;
A
#
# COMPACT_ATOMS: atom_id res chain seq x y z
N MET A 1 -1.17 -21.49 0.38
CA MET A 1 -1.56 -21.37 -1.04
C MET A 1 -0.32 -21.05 -1.89
N GLN A 2 -0.19 -21.53 -3.13
CA GLN A 2 0.87 -21.07 -4.06
C GLN A 2 0.31 -20.06 -5.07
N ILE A 3 1.15 -19.16 -5.61
CA ILE A 3 0.72 -18.15 -6.59
C ILE A 3 0.03 -18.79 -7.80
N LYS A 4 0.55 -19.93 -8.28
CA LYS A 4 -0.01 -20.65 -9.43
C LYS A 4 -1.45 -21.12 -9.22
N ASP A 5 -1.92 -21.18 -7.96
CA ASP A 5 -3.25 -21.64 -7.59
C ASP A 5 -4.26 -20.48 -7.50
N ILE A 6 -3.80 -19.21 -7.55
CA ILE A 6 -4.65 -18.02 -7.45
C ILE A 6 -5.50 -17.87 -8.71
N ARG A 7 -6.81 -17.73 -8.54
CA ARG A 7 -7.78 -17.54 -9.63
C ARG A 7 -8.73 -16.38 -9.40
N THR A 8 -8.93 -15.94 -8.15
CA THR A 8 -9.85 -14.86 -7.81
C THR A 8 -9.23 -13.83 -6.84
N PRO A 9 -9.82 -12.64 -6.68
CA PRO A 9 -9.42 -11.70 -5.62
C PRO A 9 -9.46 -12.28 -4.22
N GLU A 10 -10.38 -13.20 -3.93
CA GLU A 10 -10.44 -13.92 -2.66
C GLU A 10 -9.23 -14.84 -2.46
N ASP A 11 -8.77 -15.52 -3.51
CA ASP A 11 -7.53 -16.28 -3.47
C ASP A 11 -6.31 -15.37 -3.23
N ILE A 12 -6.31 -14.17 -3.82
CA ILE A 12 -5.26 -13.16 -3.55
C ILE A 12 -5.26 -12.80 -2.07
N LEU A 13 -6.42 -12.43 -1.51
CA LEU A 13 -6.51 -12.10 -0.08
C LEU A 13 -6.04 -13.26 0.80
N ALA A 14 -6.50 -14.49 0.52
CA ALA A 14 -6.08 -15.68 1.25
C ALA A 14 -4.57 -15.91 1.15
N PHE A 15 -3.99 -15.78 -0.05
CA PHE A 15 -2.55 -15.86 -0.24
C PHE A 15 -1.80 -14.81 0.58
N MET A 16 -2.24 -13.55 0.56
CA MET A 16 -1.62 -12.47 1.32
C MET A 16 -1.66 -12.76 2.82
N VAL A 17 -2.81 -13.13 3.38
CA VAL A 17 -3.00 -13.46 4.80
C VAL A 17 -2.13 -14.64 5.23
N GLU A 18 -2.05 -15.68 4.40
CA GLU A 18 -1.27 -16.89 4.73
C GLU A 18 0.25 -16.69 4.61
N ASN A 19 0.70 -15.79 3.73
CA ASN A 19 2.10 -15.80 3.29
C ASN A 19 2.86 -14.49 3.50
N ILE A 20 2.19 -13.34 3.65
CA ILE A 20 2.86 -12.04 3.68
C ILE A 20 2.60 -11.35 5.02
N LYS A 21 3.66 -10.97 5.71
CA LYS A 21 3.59 -10.21 6.97
C LYS A 21 3.85 -8.73 6.73
N TYR A 22 3.31 -7.90 7.61
CA TYR A 22 3.67 -6.49 7.66
C TYR A 22 5.10 -6.34 8.20
N GLY A 23 6.00 -5.84 7.36
CA GLY A 23 7.42 -5.68 7.67
C GLY A 23 8.21 -5.16 6.48
N TRP A 24 9.49 -4.85 6.67
CA TRP A 24 10.32 -4.22 5.65
C TRP A 24 11.76 -4.71 5.68
N LEU A 25 12.44 -4.55 4.55
CA LEU A 25 13.87 -4.82 4.40
C LEU A 25 14.63 -3.50 4.52
N ASP A 26 15.69 -3.50 5.31
CA ASP A 26 16.63 -2.39 5.31
C ASP A 26 17.69 -2.50 4.20
N TYR A 27 18.50 -1.45 4.03
CA TYR A 27 19.58 -1.43 3.03
C TYR A 27 20.66 -2.50 3.26
N ASN A 28 20.78 -3.09 4.46
CA ASN A 28 21.68 -4.21 4.74
C ASN A 28 21.03 -5.58 4.50
N GLY A 29 19.75 -5.60 4.12
CA GLY A 29 18.96 -6.83 3.93
C GLY A 29 18.46 -7.44 5.24
N GLN A 30 18.46 -6.69 6.34
CA GLN A 30 17.85 -7.13 7.59
C GLN A 30 16.33 -6.94 7.53
N GLU A 31 15.62 -7.94 8.06
CA GLU A 31 14.16 -7.95 8.16
C GLU A 31 13.70 -7.26 9.45
N HIS A 32 12.71 -6.38 9.32
CA HIS A 32 12.04 -5.69 10.43
C HIS A 32 10.55 -6.00 10.35
N ILE A 33 9.98 -6.68 11.36
CA ILE A 33 8.61 -7.23 11.31
C ILE A 33 7.78 -6.62 12.44
N GLY A 34 6.61 -6.09 12.09
CA GLY A 34 5.66 -5.52 13.07
C GLY A 34 6.13 -4.23 13.75
N GLU A 35 7.22 -3.64 13.29
CA GLU A 35 7.73 -2.34 13.77
C GLU A 35 8.14 -1.44 12.61
N MET A 36 7.99 -0.13 12.81
CA MET A 36 8.36 0.91 11.84
C MET A 36 9.53 1.77 12.34
N LYS A 37 10.25 1.30 13.37
CA LYS A 37 11.36 2.03 13.97
C LYS A 37 12.48 2.23 12.94
N ASN A 38 13.00 3.45 12.81
CA ASN A 38 14.03 3.82 11.83
C ASN A 38 13.63 3.62 10.36
N VAL A 39 12.35 3.39 10.03
CA VAL A 39 11.92 3.13 8.65
C VAL A 39 12.37 4.26 7.72
N ARG A 40 12.21 5.53 8.15
CA ARG A 40 12.64 6.70 7.37
C ARG A 40 14.13 6.69 7.00
N LYS A 41 14.98 6.08 7.83
CA LYS A 41 16.44 6.05 7.69
C LYS A 41 16.92 4.83 6.90
N LEU A 42 16.36 3.67 7.18
CA LEU A 42 16.93 2.38 6.80
C LEU A 42 16.15 1.70 5.67
N TYR A 43 14.88 2.08 5.48
CA TYR A 43 13.98 1.42 4.52
C TYR A 43 14.47 1.54 3.09
N LYS A 44 14.24 0.44 2.36
CA LYS A 44 14.20 0.45 0.92
C LYS A 44 12.99 -0.32 0.42
N THR A 45 12.40 0.12 -0.69
CA THR A 45 11.36 -0.64 -1.38
C THR A 45 11.92 -2.00 -1.83
N ALA A 46 11.14 -3.06 -1.60
CA ALA A 46 11.51 -4.40 -2.05
C ALA A 46 10.90 -4.72 -3.41
N SER A 47 11.62 -5.47 -4.24
CA SER A 47 11.06 -6.08 -5.44
C SER A 47 10.01 -7.15 -5.09
N ILE A 48 9.12 -7.49 -6.02
CA ILE A 48 8.15 -8.60 -5.83
C ILE A 48 8.87 -9.91 -5.49
N GLU A 49 10.03 -10.18 -6.11
CA GLU A 49 10.84 -11.37 -5.81
C GLU A 49 11.32 -11.38 -4.36
N GLU A 50 11.78 -10.23 -3.84
CA GLU A 50 12.19 -10.08 -2.45
C GLU A 50 11.00 -10.22 -1.49
N VAL A 51 9.86 -9.60 -1.80
CA VAL A 51 8.62 -9.73 -1.00
C VAL A 51 8.20 -11.19 -0.88
N LEU A 52 8.22 -11.94 -1.99
CA LEU A 52 7.85 -13.35 -2.02
C LEU A 52 8.88 -14.25 -1.32
N LYS A 53 10.16 -13.93 -1.45
CA LYS A 53 11.27 -14.66 -0.81
C LYS A 53 11.25 -14.47 0.71
N HIS A 54 11.16 -13.23 1.17
CA HIS A 54 11.23 -12.86 2.58
C HIS A 54 9.87 -12.89 3.27
N LYS A 55 8.78 -12.96 2.51
CA LYS A 55 7.40 -13.01 3.03
C LYS A 55 7.01 -11.79 3.85
N ILE A 56 7.56 -10.63 3.50
CA ILE A 56 7.32 -9.36 4.17
C ILE A 56 7.12 -8.22 3.17
N GLY A 57 6.32 -7.23 3.55
CA GLY A 57 6.17 -5.98 2.82
C GLY A 57 5.42 -4.96 3.66
N THR A 58 5.66 -3.67 3.43
CA THR A 58 4.85 -2.58 3.99
C THR A 58 3.56 -2.43 3.19
N CYS A 59 2.75 -1.41 3.48
CA CYS A 59 1.62 -1.07 2.62
C CYS A 59 2.04 -0.83 1.16
N VAL A 60 3.26 -0.33 0.91
CA VAL A 60 3.78 -0.08 -0.44
C VAL A 60 3.97 -1.40 -1.20
N GLU A 61 4.76 -2.31 -0.65
CA GLU A 61 5.04 -3.60 -1.30
C GLU A 61 3.81 -4.49 -1.41
N GLN A 62 2.99 -4.53 -0.37
CA GLN A 62 1.81 -5.40 -0.36
C GLN A 62 0.79 -4.97 -1.40
N VAL A 63 0.53 -3.66 -1.54
CA VAL A 63 -0.34 -3.13 -2.59
C VAL A 63 0.23 -3.43 -3.98
N TYR A 64 1.55 -3.30 -4.15
CA TYR A 64 2.18 -3.61 -5.43
C TYR A 64 2.12 -5.11 -5.78
N LEU A 65 2.26 -5.98 -4.79
CA LEU A 65 2.06 -7.43 -4.97
C LEU A 65 0.60 -7.75 -5.33
N ILE A 66 -0.37 -7.14 -4.65
CA ILE A 66 -1.79 -7.32 -4.98
C ILE A 66 -2.09 -6.83 -6.41
N HIS A 67 -1.55 -5.67 -6.79
CA HIS A 67 -1.63 -5.14 -8.15
C HIS A 67 -1.13 -6.14 -9.19
N TYR A 68 0.10 -6.67 -8.99
CA TYR A 68 0.68 -7.69 -9.86
C TYR A 68 -0.19 -8.94 -9.98
N LEU A 69 -0.74 -9.41 -8.86
CA LEU A 69 -1.61 -10.59 -8.86
C LEU A 69 -2.94 -10.33 -9.58
N LEU A 70 -3.55 -9.15 -9.38
CA LEU A 70 -4.77 -8.76 -10.10
C LEU A 70 -4.53 -8.62 -11.60
N GLU A 71 -3.40 -8.05 -12.01
CA GLU A 71 -3.01 -7.98 -13.43
C GLU A 71 -2.83 -9.38 -14.03
N SER A 72 -2.25 -10.33 -13.28
CA SER A 72 -2.14 -11.74 -13.74
C SER A 72 -3.48 -12.41 -14.00
N LEU A 73 -4.56 -11.92 -13.38
CA LEU A 73 -5.94 -12.36 -13.58
C LEU A 73 -6.69 -11.52 -14.64
N ASN A 74 -6.02 -10.56 -15.28
CA ASN A 74 -6.61 -9.56 -16.19
C ASN A 74 -7.72 -8.72 -15.52
N ILE A 75 -7.58 -8.42 -14.22
CA ILE A 75 -8.53 -7.59 -13.47
C ILE A 75 -8.02 -6.15 -13.46
N GLN A 76 -8.82 -5.23 -13.99
CA GLN A 76 -8.52 -3.80 -13.94
C GLN A 76 -8.43 -3.35 -12.47
N ASN A 77 -7.40 -2.56 -12.16
CA ASN A 77 -7.16 -2.08 -10.80
C ASN A 77 -6.32 -0.80 -10.79
N LYS A 78 -6.28 -0.10 -9.65
CA LYS A 78 -5.53 1.14 -9.42
C LYS A 78 -4.98 1.19 -8.00
N MET A 79 -3.72 1.60 -7.87
CA MET A 79 -3.05 1.78 -6.58
C MET A 79 -3.11 3.23 -6.12
N TYR A 80 -3.35 3.45 -4.83
CA TYR A 80 -3.50 4.77 -4.22
C TYR A 80 -2.70 4.89 -2.93
N CYS A 81 -2.24 6.10 -2.66
CA CYS A 81 -1.52 6.46 -1.45
C CYS A 81 -2.24 7.63 -0.77
N THR A 82 -2.63 7.46 0.50
CA THR A 82 -3.10 8.54 1.39
C THR A 82 -2.04 8.84 2.44
N ARG A 83 -1.64 10.09 2.60
CA ARG A 83 -0.57 10.46 3.54
C ARG A 83 -0.78 11.84 4.16
N ILE A 84 -0.28 12.06 5.37
CA ILE A 84 -0.03 13.42 5.84
C ILE A 84 1.16 13.95 5.05
N TYR A 85 1.10 15.21 4.60
CA TYR A 85 2.22 15.80 3.88
C TYR A 85 3.42 15.88 4.82
N GLU A 86 4.34 14.92 4.70
CA GLU A 86 5.64 15.05 5.34
C GLU A 86 6.32 16.26 4.70
N SER A 87 6.72 17.22 5.54
CA SER A 87 7.58 18.31 5.08
C SER A 87 8.81 17.74 4.37
N ASP A 88 9.43 18.50 3.47
CA ASP A 88 10.70 18.10 2.84
C ASP A 88 11.85 17.87 3.86
N ASP A 89 11.60 18.18 5.13
CA ASP A 89 12.40 17.84 6.29
C ASP A 89 12.25 16.35 6.66
N PHE A 90 13.00 15.51 5.94
CA PHE A 90 13.20 14.10 6.28
C PHE A 90 14.27 13.89 7.36
N ASP A 91 14.80 14.95 7.97
CA ASP A 91 15.84 14.85 9.00
C ASP A 91 15.24 14.50 10.38
N ASP A 92 13.92 14.58 10.53
CA ASP A 92 13.20 13.95 11.64
C ASP A 92 13.03 12.44 11.40
N LEU A 93 14.09 11.70 11.70
CA LEU A 93 14.17 10.25 11.50
C LEU A 93 13.35 9.44 12.52
N GLU A 94 12.85 10.08 13.58
CA GLU A 94 12.05 9.45 14.64
C GLU A 94 10.56 9.73 14.52
N ALA A 95 10.15 10.67 13.65
CA ALA A 95 8.74 10.96 13.43
C ALA A 95 7.98 9.75 12.85
N GLU A 96 6.73 9.64 13.27
CA GLU A 96 5.85 8.55 12.88
C GLU A 96 5.55 8.59 11.37
N GLU A 97 5.49 7.40 10.80
CA GLU A 97 5.07 7.20 9.42
C GLU A 97 3.56 7.45 9.33
N HIS A 98 3.18 8.31 8.39
CA HIS A 98 1.80 8.76 8.24
C HIS A 98 1.30 8.54 6.82
N MET A 99 1.70 7.46 6.16
CA MET A 99 1.25 7.05 4.83
C MET A 99 0.48 5.72 4.90
N HIS A 100 -0.42 5.52 3.95
CA HIS A 100 -1.05 4.22 3.73
C HIS A 100 -1.28 4.06 2.24
N CYS A 101 -0.79 2.97 1.68
CA CYS A 101 -1.11 2.56 0.33
C CYS A 101 -2.25 1.55 0.36
N PHE A 102 -3.17 1.67 -0.59
CA PHE A 102 -4.30 0.77 -0.79
C PHE A 102 -4.58 0.57 -2.29
N ILE A 103 -5.43 -0.41 -2.63
CA ILE A 103 -5.74 -0.76 -4.01
C ILE A 103 -7.24 -0.92 -4.24
N LEU A 104 -7.73 -0.36 -5.34
CA LEU A 104 -9.08 -0.61 -5.84
C LEU A 104 -9.02 -1.49 -7.08
N TYR A 105 -9.96 -2.42 -7.23
CA TYR A 105 -10.16 -3.20 -8.44
C TYR A 105 -11.61 -3.13 -8.92
N TYR A 106 -11.82 -3.40 -10.21
CA TYR A 106 -13.09 -3.20 -10.89
C TYR A 106 -13.58 -4.53 -11.45
N LYS A 107 -14.83 -4.87 -11.13
CA LYS A 107 -15.45 -6.11 -11.59
C LYS A 107 -16.96 -5.91 -11.64
N ASP A 108 -17.61 -6.36 -12.71
CA ASP A 108 -19.07 -6.34 -12.88
C ASP A 108 -19.70 -4.96 -12.58
N ASP A 109 -19.10 -3.89 -13.12
CA ASP A 109 -19.50 -2.48 -12.92
C ASP A 109 -19.44 -1.98 -11.46
N LYS A 110 -18.81 -2.75 -10.56
CA LYS A 110 -18.59 -2.40 -9.16
C LYS A 110 -17.11 -2.11 -8.87
N VAL A 111 -16.88 -1.39 -7.77
CA VAL A 111 -15.54 -1.06 -7.29
C VAL A 111 -15.30 -1.79 -5.98
N TYR A 112 -14.13 -2.41 -5.85
CA TYR A 112 -13.76 -3.17 -4.67
C TYR A 112 -12.43 -2.69 -4.11
N HIS A 113 -12.32 -2.61 -2.79
CA HIS A 113 -11.06 -2.41 -2.09
C HIS A 113 -10.58 -3.75 -1.54
N LEU A 114 -9.40 -4.21 -1.96
CA LEU A 114 -8.71 -5.34 -1.33
C LEU A 114 -7.71 -4.79 -0.31
N GLU A 115 -8.06 -4.88 0.97
CA GLU A 115 -7.26 -4.39 2.09
C GLU A 115 -6.56 -5.56 2.78
N HIS A 116 -5.25 -5.41 2.96
CA HIS A 116 -4.42 -6.37 3.69
C HIS A 116 -3.38 -5.64 4.57
N PRO A 117 -2.74 -4.53 4.11
CA PRO A 117 -1.81 -3.80 4.96
C PRO A 117 -2.42 -3.23 6.25
N ASN A 118 -3.70 -2.84 6.25
CA ASN A 118 -4.40 -2.40 7.45
C ASN A 118 -4.95 -3.61 8.22
N TYR A 119 -4.18 -4.08 9.21
CA TYR A 119 -4.50 -5.27 10.00
C TYR A 119 -5.87 -5.22 10.72
N LEU A 120 -6.42 -4.03 10.98
CA LEU A 120 -7.75 -3.86 11.61
C LEU A 120 -8.91 -4.00 10.61
N LYS A 121 -8.60 -3.94 9.30
CA LYS A 121 -9.57 -3.86 8.21
C LYS A 121 -9.21 -4.82 7.07
N VAL A 122 -8.54 -5.94 7.38
CA VAL A 122 -8.24 -6.96 6.36
C VAL A 122 -9.55 -7.47 5.75
N GLY A 123 -9.68 -7.42 4.43
CA GLY A 123 -10.89 -7.84 3.74
C GLY A 123 -11.04 -7.31 2.31
N ILE A 124 -12.14 -7.69 1.68
CA ILE A 124 -12.60 -7.14 0.40
C ILE A 124 -13.89 -6.38 0.66
N TYR A 125 -13.93 -5.10 0.26
CA TYR A 125 -15.06 -4.20 0.50
C TYR A 125 -15.59 -3.68 -0.83
N GLU A 126 -16.90 -3.76 -1.03
CA GLU A 126 -17.59 -3.24 -2.22
C GLU A 126 -18.00 -1.78 -2.02
N TYR A 127 -17.92 -0.99 -3.10
CA TYR A 127 -18.37 0.39 -3.18
C TYR A 127 -19.15 0.62 -4.47
N GLU A 128 -20.07 1.60 -4.45
CA GLU A 128 -20.85 1.98 -5.63
C GLU A 128 -20.02 2.73 -6.67
N SER A 129 -18.91 3.38 -6.25
CA SER A 129 -18.03 4.11 -7.15
C SER A 129 -16.62 4.27 -6.59
N GLU A 130 -15.68 4.59 -7.48
CA GLU A 130 -14.31 4.95 -7.09
C GLU A 130 -14.29 6.21 -6.22
N GLU A 131 -15.12 7.22 -6.51
CA GLU A 131 -15.21 8.44 -5.71
C GLU A 131 -15.66 8.13 -4.28
N GLN A 132 -16.67 7.28 -4.12
CA GLN A 132 -17.12 6.84 -2.79
C GLN A 132 -16.01 6.07 -2.07
N ALA A 133 -15.36 5.11 -2.73
CA ALA A 133 -14.28 4.32 -2.13
C ALA A 133 -13.14 5.21 -1.64
N LEU A 134 -12.65 6.12 -2.50
CA LEU A 134 -11.58 7.05 -2.15
C LEU A 134 -11.96 7.94 -0.97
N LYS A 135 -13.21 8.43 -0.95
CA LYS A 135 -13.70 9.26 0.15
C LYS A 135 -13.75 8.50 1.47
N GLU A 136 -14.40 7.34 1.51
CA GLU A 136 -14.58 6.58 2.76
C GLU A 136 -13.26 6.06 3.32
N ILE A 137 -12.36 5.57 2.46
CA ILE A 137 -11.02 5.13 2.86
C ILE A 137 -10.23 6.32 3.41
N ASN A 138 -10.25 7.47 2.73
CA ASN A 138 -9.50 8.63 3.19
C ASN A 138 -10.04 9.22 4.50
N ASP A 139 -11.37 9.30 4.65
CA ASP A 139 -12.02 9.76 5.87
C ASP A 139 -11.63 8.91 7.09
N TYR A 140 -11.48 7.59 6.90
CA TYR A 140 -10.97 6.68 7.94
C TYR A 140 -9.56 7.07 8.40
N PHE A 141 -8.63 7.30 7.46
CA PHE A 141 -7.25 7.67 7.82
C PHE A 141 -7.12 9.11 8.37
N ILE A 142 -7.96 10.03 7.92
CA ILE A 142 -8.08 11.39 8.50
C ILE A 142 -8.52 11.28 9.96
N ALA A 143 -9.54 10.47 10.26
CA ALA A 143 -10.01 10.26 11.62
C ALA A 143 -8.92 9.66 12.53
N LEU A 144 -8.16 8.66 12.03
CA LEU A 144 -7.02 8.11 12.75
C LEU A 144 -5.91 9.14 13.02
N SER A 145 -5.77 10.12 12.13
CA SER A 145 -4.78 11.20 12.24
C SER A 145 -5.31 12.41 13.02
N GLY A 146 -6.35 12.24 13.85
CA GLY A 146 -6.92 13.32 14.66
C GLY A 146 -7.57 14.44 13.83
N GLY A 147 -8.04 14.15 12.61
CA GLY A 147 -8.68 15.11 11.72
C GLY A 147 -7.71 15.84 10.79
N ILE A 148 -6.42 15.49 10.76
CA ILE A 148 -5.46 16.07 9.83
C ILE A 148 -5.79 15.62 8.40
N ALA A 149 -5.88 16.58 7.47
CA ALA A 149 -6.16 16.32 6.07
C ALA A 149 -5.05 15.47 5.43
N ARG A 150 -5.46 14.49 4.61
CA ARG A 150 -4.55 13.57 3.91
C ARG A 150 -4.83 13.60 2.42
N PRO A 151 -3.93 14.15 1.57
CA PRO A 151 -4.06 14.02 0.13
C PRO A 151 -4.02 12.56 -0.32
N VAL A 152 -4.84 12.23 -1.31
CA VAL A 152 -4.84 10.94 -2.00
C VAL A 152 -4.22 11.09 -3.37
N THR A 153 -3.31 10.17 -3.71
CA THR A 153 -2.57 10.16 -4.97
C THR A 153 -2.64 8.77 -5.58
N GLN A 154 -3.05 8.66 -6.84
CA GLN A 154 -2.88 7.42 -7.59
C GLN A 154 -1.40 7.27 -8.00
N PHE A 155 -0.85 6.07 -7.85
CA PHE A 155 0.50 5.74 -8.32
C PHE A 155 0.47 4.47 -9.17
N TYR A 156 1.56 4.23 -9.91
CA TYR A 156 1.53 3.30 -11.04
C TYR A 156 2.57 2.18 -10.96
N LYS A 157 3.61 2.36 -10.15
CA LYS A 157 4.67 1.37 -9.98
C LYS A 157 5.38 1.57 -8.66
N VAL A 158 6.10 0.55 -8.23
CA VAL A 158 7.07 0.62 -7.14
C VAL A 158 8.39 0.08 -7.68
N ASP A 159 9.32 1.00 -7.97
CA ASP A 159 10.70 0.60 -8.31
C ASP A 159 11.37 0.05 -7.05
N ALA A 160 12.22 -0.96 -7.20
CA ALA A 160 12.98 -1.54 -6.08
C ALA A 160 14.16 -0.64 -5.68
N ASN A 161 14.59 -0.76 -4.42
CA ASN A 161 15.71 -0.04 -3.82
C ASN A 161 15.53 1.49 -3.71
N LEU A 162 14.29 1.98 -3.66
CA LEU A 162 14.00 3.37 -3.31
C LEU A 162 14.00 3.51 -1.79
N SER A 163 14.71 4.49 -1.26
CA SER A 163 14.54 4.93 0.12
C SER A 163 13.12 5.45 0.37
N PHE A 164 12.75 5.59 1.65
CA PHE A 164 11.47 6.17 2.02
C PHE A 164 11.28 7.57 1.41
N LYS A 165 12.34 8.38 1.46
CA LYS A 165 12.37 9.72 0.84
C LYS A 165 12.17 9.69 -0.66
N GLU A 166 12.84 8.78 -1.37
CA GLU A 166 12.70 8.67 -2.83
C GLU A 166 11.30 8.21 -3.23
N PHE A 167 10.73 7.24 -2.50
CA PHE A 167 9.34 6.83 -2.73
C PHE A 167 8.37 7.98 -2.46
N ASN A 168 8.51 8.70 -1.33
CA ASN A 168 7.63 9.83 -1.02
C ASN A 168 7.76 10.95 -2.07
N ASN A 169 8.97 11.25 -2.54
CA ASN A 169 9.20 12.20 -3.63
C ASN A 169 8.54 11.77 -4.93
N TYR A 170 8.57 10.47 -5.27
CA TYR A 170 7.82 9.94 -6.40
C TYR A 170 6.33 10.20 -6.25
N ILE A 171 5.71 9.90 -5.11
CA ILE A 171 4.29 10.17 -4.90
C ILE A 171 4.00 11.68 -4.94
N ASN A 172 4.88 12.53 -4.39
CA ASN A 172 4.74 13.99 -4.44
C ASN A 172 4.84 14.57 -5.86
N SER A 173 5.51 13.87 -6.78
CA SER A 173 5.60 14.27 -8.20
C SER A 173 4.32 14.02 -9.00
N LEU A 174 3.38 13.24 -8.44
CA LEU A 174 2.14 12.85 -9.10
C LEU A 174 0.96 13.77 -8.76
N ASN A 175 -0.05 13.79 -9.63
CA ASN A 175 -1.25 14.59 -9.43
C ASN A 175 -2.09 14.06 -8.27
N GLN A 176 -2.51 14.97 -7.39
CA GLN A 176 -3.45 14.67 -6.31
C GLN A 176 -4.88 14.52 -6.85
N ILE A 177 -5.63 13.63 -6.22
CA ILE A 177 -7.05 13.44 -6.49
C ILE A 177 -7.84 14.41 -5.61
N LYS A 178 -8.70 15.21 -6.24
CA LYS A 178 -9.66 16.04 -5.52
C LYS A 178 -10.84 15.18 -5.12
N ILE A 179 -10.84 14.73 -3.87
CA ILE A 179 -12.00 14.10 -3.24
C ILE A 179 -12.98 15.21 -2.88
N LYS A 180 -14.22 15.11 -3.35
CA LYS A 180 -15.29 16.09 -3.07
C LYS A 180 -16.18 15.63 -1.92
#